data_AF-A0A6P0Z573-F1
#
_entry.id   AF-A0A6P0Z573-F1
#
_cell.length_a   1.000
_cell.length_b   1.000
_cell.length_c   1.000
_cell.angle_alpha   90.00
_cell.angle_beta   90.00
_cell.angle_gamma   90.00
#
_symmetry.space_group_name_H-M   'P 1'
#
loop_
_entity.id
_entity.type
_entity.pdbx_description
1 polymer ?
#
loop_
_entity_poly.entity_id
_entity_poly.type
_entity_poly.pdbx_seq_one_letter_code
_entity_poly.pdbx_strand_id
1 'polypeptide(L)'
;MPANTSQSNQNSLHSPLAEVVEQLTDWDEILADSQTGSTMHVEAVKLEMPLELGVQADETGKLFLNGSAPTQTIETTIMPVFHRLKLRVEVDHGD
;
A
#
# COMPACT_ATOMS: atom_id res chain seq x y z
N MET A 1 11.80 4.09 -33.79
CA MET A 1 11.18 4.91 -32.72
C MET A 1 9.95 5.60 -33.28
N PRO A 2 8.90 5.88 -32.50
CA PRO A 2 8.48 5.23 -31.24
C PRO A 2 6.96 4.91 -31.22
N ALA A 3 6.55 3.86 -30.49
CA ALA A 3 5.20 3.78 -29.96
C ALA A 3 5.29 4.18 -28.49
N ASN A 4 5.18 5.48 -28.26
CA ASN A 4 5.15 6.10 -26.96
C ASN A 4 3.73 6.06 -26.45
N THR A 5 3.40 5.16 -25.52
CA THR A 5 2.25 5.36 -24.64
C THR A 5 2.46 4.64 -23.31
N SER A 6 3.58 4.93 -22.65
CA SER A 6 3.58 4.94 -21.18
C SER A 6 2.75 6.16 -20.74
N GLN A 7 1.44 6.11 -20.97
CA GLN A 7 0.51 6.92 -20.22
C GLN A 7 0.43 6.28 -18.84
N SER A 8 1.44 6.56 -18.01
CA SER A 8 1.23 6.60 -16.57
C SER A 8 0.07 7.57 -16.37
N ASN A 9 -1.13 7.04 -16.13
CA ASN A 9 -2.27 7.82 -15.68
C ASN A 9 -1.88 8.37 -14.31
N GLN A 10 -1.20 9.53 -14.30
CA GLN A 10 -0.77 10.26 -13.12
C GLN A 10 -1.96 10.82 -12.30
N ASN A 11 -3.18 10.37 -12.56
CA ASN A 11 -4.43 10.76 -11.90
C ASN A 11 -5.36 9.57 -11.61
N SER A 12 -4.85 8.33 -11.55
CA SER A 12 -5.65 7.23 -10.99
C SER A 12 -5.68 7.37 -9.47
N LEU A 13 -6.87 7.49 -8.87
CA LEU A 13 -7.05 7.43 -7.41
C LEU A 13 -6.51 6.12 -6.83
N HIS A 14 -6.46 5.05 -7.63
CA HIS A 14 -5.99 3.73 -7.24
C HIS A 14 -4.65 3.39 -7.90
N SER A 15 -3.70 2.94 -7.09
CA SER A 15 -2.42 2.37 -7.53
C SER A 15 -2.50 0.86 -7.58
N PRO A 16 -1.66 0.16 -8.37
CA PRO A 16 -1.51 -1.29 -8.26
C PRO A 16 -1.34 -1.72 -6.80
N LEU A 17 -2.03 -2.79 -6.39
CA LEU A 17 -2.04 -3.20 -4.98
C LEU A 17 -0.63 -3.50 -4.44
N ALA A 18 0.27 -4.01 -5.29
CA ALA A 18 1.66 -4.23 -4.92
C ALA A 18 2.38 -2.93 -4.51
N GLU A 19 2.18 -1.84 -5.26
CA GLU A 19 2.76 -0.53 -4.95
C GLU A 19 2.17 0.04 -3.66
N VAL A 20 0.88 -0.18 -3.41
CA VAL A 20 0.24 0.23 -2.14
C VAL A 20 0.85 -0.50 -0.96
N VAL A 21 1.09 -1.81 -1.08
CA VAL A 21 1.74 -2.58 -0.01
C VAL A 21 3.17 -2.10 0.21
N GLU A 22 3.93 -1.89 -0.87
CA GLU A 22 5.31 -1.40 -0.81
C GLU A 22 5.40 -0.07 -0.02
N GLN A 23 4.56 0.90 -0.34
CA GLN A 23 4.47 2.18 0.38
C GLN A 23 4.15 2.04 1.87
N LEU A 24 3.43 0.99 2.26
CA LEU A 24 3.09 0.70 3.65
C LEU A 24 4.18 -0.08 4.39
N THR A 25 5.16 -0.64 3.67
CA THR A 25 6.23 -1.48 4.20
C THR A 25 7.61 -0.85 4.11
N ASP A 26 7.75 0.28 3.44
CA ASP A 26 9.01 1.02 3.30
C ASP A 26 9.34 1.79 4.59
N TRP A 27 9.91 1.09 5.57
CA TRP A 27 10.31 1.63 6.87
C TRP A 27 11.83 1.54 7.02
N ASP A 28 12.51 2.67 6.85
CA ASP A 28 13.98 2.68 6.66
C ASP A 28 14.79 3.25 7.84
N GLU A 29 14.18 3.49 9.01
CA GLU A 29 14.89 4.20 10.10
C GLU A 29 15.15 3.32 11.35
N ILE A 30 16.41 2.89 11.49
CA ILE A 30 17.01 2.59 12.80
C ILE A 30 17.23 3.93 13.51
N LEU A 31 16.55 4.13 14.64
CA LEU A 31 16.75 5.31 15.48
C LEU A 31 17.98 5.08 16.36
N ALA A 32 19.08 5.76 16.05
CA ALA A 32 20.32 5.69 16.82
C ALA A 32 20.55 6.99 17.62
N ASP A 33 20.75 6.86 18.93
CA ASP A 33 21.18 7.96 19.78
C ASP A 33 22.71 8.01 19.85
N SER A 34 23.29 9.02 19.21
CA SER A 34 24.74 9.22 19.15
C SER A 34 25.39 9.60 20.50
N GLN A 35 24.61 10.05 21.49
CA GLN A 35 25.13 10.42 22.81
C GLN A 35 25.23 9.22 23.76
N THR A 36 24.28 8.29 23.68
CA THR A 36 24.24 7.11 24.55
C THR A 36 24.78 5.84 23.87
N GLY A 37 24.91 5.84 22.55
CA GLY A 37 25.26 4.64 21.77
C GLY A 37 24.12 3.63 21.66
N SER A 38 22.91 4.02 22.08
CA SER A 38 21.73 3.16 22.04
C SER A 38 21.11 3.15 20.64
N THR A 39 20.64 1.98 20.21
CA THR A 39 19.86 1.84 18.97
C THR A 39 18.48 1.30 19.29
N MET A 40 17.47 1.79 18.58
CA MET A 40 16.10 1.31 18.63
C MET A 40 15.69 0.91 17.22
N HIS A 41 15.15 -0.29 17.09
CA HIS A 41 14.55 -0.78 15.86
C HIS A 41 13.13 -1.27 16.17
N VAL A 42 12.29 -1.23 15.13
CA VAL A 42 10.94 -1.77 15.19
C VAL A 42 11.00 -3.23 14.78
N GLU A 43 10.74 -4.14 15.72
CA GLU A 43 10.77 -5.58 15.47
C GLU A 43 9.59 -6.06 14.63
N ALA A 44 8.40 -5.51 14.91
CA ALA A 44 7.20 -5.86 14.19
C ALA A 44 6.18 -4.71 14.21
N VAL A 45 5.44 -4.58 13.11
CA VAL A 45 4.30 -3.67 12.99
C VAL A 45 3.06 -4.45 12.60
N LYS A 46 1.96 -4.18 13.29
CA LYS A 46 0.64 -4.68 12.91
C LYS A 46 -0.23 -3.51 12.45
N LEU A 47 -0.56 -3.46 11.16
CA LEU A 47 -1.48 -2.49 10.60
C LEU A 47 -2.84 -3.12 10.32
N GLU A 48 -3.89 -2.39 10.69
CA GLU A 48 -5.26 -2.68 10.25
C GLU A 48 -5.88 -1.40 9.74
N MET A 49 -6.13 -1.33 8.43
CA MET A 49 -6.64 -0.11 7.81
C MET A 49 -7.71 -0.39 6.77
N PRO A 50 -8.71 0.50 6.63
CA PRO A 50 -9.65 0.44 5.53
C PRO A 50 -8.92 0.72 4.21
N LEU A 51 -9.29 0.00 3.16
CA LEU A 51 -8.77 0.12 1.80
C LEU A 51 -9.93 0.12 0.81
N GLU A 52 -9.87 1.00 -0.18
CA GLU A 52 -10.72 0.91 -1.37
C GLU A 52 -10.04 0.00 -2.39
N LEU A 53 -10.70 -1.09 -2.77
CA LEU A 53 -10.17 -2.11 -3.68
C LEU A 53 -10.85 -2.00 -5.04
N GLY A 54 -10.06 -1.75 -6.08
CA GLY A 54 -10.47 -1.82 -7.48
C GLY A 54 -10.04 -3.15 -8.10
N VAL A 55 -10.97 -3.84 -8.76
CA VAL A 55 -10.69 -5.06 -9.52
C VAL A 55 -10.91 -4.78 -11.00
N GLN A 56 -9.89 -5.04 -11.82
CA GLN A 56 -9.95 -4.89 -13.28
C GLN A 56 -9.64 -6.23 -13.93
N ALA A 57 -10.35 -6.57 -15.00
CA ALA A 57 -10.06 -7.75 -15.81
C ALA A 57 -9.50 -7.31 -17.16
N ASP A 58 -8.47 -7.98 -17.65
CA ASP A 58 -8.03 -7.80 -19.04
C ASP A 58 -8.86 -8.63 -20.03
N GLU A 59 -8.54 -8.49 -21.33
CA GLU A 59 -9.21 -9.21 -22.43
C GLU A 59 -9.08 -10.74 -22.34
N THR A 60 -8.11 -11.23 -21.55
CA THR A 60 -7.90 -12.67 -21.30
C THR A 60 -8.62 -13.17 -20.05
N GLY A 61 -9.25 -12.26 -19.29
CA GLY A 61 -9.90 -12.56 -18.01
C GLY A 61 -8.94 -12.59 -16.82
N LYS A 62 -7.68 -12.19 -16.98
CA LYS A 62 -6.75 -12.06 -15.85
C LYS A 62 -7.13 -10.83 -15.03
N LEU A 63 -7.18 -11.02 -13.71
CA LEU A 63 -7.54 -9.97 -12.76
C LEU A 63 -6.33 -9.19 -12.29
N PHE A 64 -6.49 -7.88 -12.20
CA PHE A 64 -5.55 -6.92 -11.65
C PHE A 64 -6.22 -6.22 -10.46
N LEU A 65 -5.51 -6.19 -9.34
CA LEU A 65 -5.96 -5.54 -8.11
C LEU A 65 -5.28 -4.18 -7.98
N ASN A 66 -6.07 -3.17 -7.71
CA ASN A 66 -5.63 -1.82 -7.40
C ASN A 66 -6.19 -1.40 -6.05
N GLY A 67 -5.46 -0.58 -5.31
CA GLY A 67 -5.85 -0.12 -3.98
C GLY A 67 -5.66 1.38 -3.82
N SER A 68 -6.41 1.97 -2.88
CA SER A 68 -6.15 3.31 -2.38
C SER A 68 -6.62 3.48 -0.94
N ALA A 69 -6.15 4.55 -0.30
CA ALA A 69 -6.79 5.04 0.91
C ALA A 69 -8.28 5.34 0.62
N PRO A 70 -9.16 5.24 1.64
CA PRO A 70 -10.55 5.62 1.50
C PRO A 70 -10.70 7.05 0.99
N THR A 71 -11.45 7.23 -0.09
CA THR A 71 -11.66 8.52 -0.75
C THR A 71 -12.91 9.21 -0.22
N GLN A 72 -13.87 8.45 0.31
CA GLN A 72 -15.11 8.98 0.85
C GLN A 72 -15.05 9.18 2.37
N THR A 73 -15.27 10.43 2.81
CA THR A 73 -15.27 10.86 4.21
C THR A 73 -16.64 11.33 4.72
N ILE A 74 -17.66 11.37 3.85
CA ILE A 74 -19.03 11.83 4.16
C ILE A 74 -20.06 10.75 3.85
N GLU A 75 -21.15 10.76 4.62
CA GLU A 75 -22.26 9.81 4.49
C GLU A 75 -22.99 10.03 3.16
N THR A 76 -22.89 9.06 2.25
CA THR A 76 -23.57 9.07 0.96
C THR A 76 -24.75 8.09 1.00
N THR A 77 -25.72 8.27 0.11
CA THR A 77 -26.90 7.40 -0.01
C THR A 77 -26.53 5.94 -0.35
N ILE A 78 -25.30 5.69 -0.80
CA ILE A 78 -24.72 4.38 -1.08
C ILE A 78 -23.39 4.28 -0.36
N MET A 79 -23.34 3.52 0.73
CA MET A 79 -22.10 3.33 1.49
C MET A 79 -21.06 2.58 0.63
N PRO A 80 -19.84 3.11 0.45
CA PRO A 80 -18.77 2.40 -0.22
C PRO A 80 -18.37 1.14 0.57
N VAL A 81 -18.09 0.04 -0.15
CA VAL A 81 -17.57 -1.19 0.46
C VAL A 81 -16.08 -0.99 0.75
N PHE A 82 -15.77 -0.66 2.01
CA PHE A 82 -14.40 -0.66 2.48
C PHE A 82 -13.94 -2.09 2.76
N HIS A 83 -12.90 -2.51 2.03
CA HIS A 83 -12.19 -3.73 2.36
C HIS A 83 -11.24 -3.42 3.54
N ARG A 84 -10.94 -4.41 4.38
CA ARG A 84 -10.04 -4.23 5.52
C ARG A 84 -8.74 -4.96 5.25
N LEU A 85 -7.67 -4.20 5.01
CA LEU A 85 -6.33 -4.75 4.91
C LEU A 85 -5.78 -4.99 6.32
N LYS A 86 -5.27 -6.20 6.55
CA LYS A 86 -4.52 -6.55 7.76
C LYS A 86 -3.12 -6.93 7.33
N LEU A 87 -2.13 -6.18 7.78
CA LEU A 87 -0.73 -6.40 7.46
C LEU A 87 0.05 -6.62 8.75
N ARG A 88 0.95 -7.59 8.73
CA ARG A 88 1.95 -7.80 9.78
C ARG A 88 3.31 -7.77 9.10
N VAL A 89 4.13 -6.81 9.49
CA VAL A 89 5.50 -6.64 9.04
C VAL A 89 6.39 -7.09 10.18
N GLU A 90 7.38 -7.92 9.90
CA GLU A 90 8.36 -8.43 10.88
C GLU A 90 9.75 -8.31 10.26
N VAL A 91 10.75 -8.03 11.08
CA VAL A 91 12.15 -8.07 10.67
C VAL A 91 12.54 -9.52 10.44
N ASP A 92 13.07 -9.83 9.25
CA ASP A 92 13.70 -11.12 8.98
C ASP A 92 15.12 -11.10 9.51
N HIS A 93 15.38 -11.91 10.54
CA HIS A 93 16.70 -12.01 11.16
C HIS A 93 17.63 -12.98 10.45
N GLY A 94 17.12 -13.79 9.50
CA GLY A 94 17.88 -14.83 8.81
C GLY A 94 18.44 -15.91 9.75
N ASP A 95 18.03 -17.16 9.57
CA ASP A 95 18.71 -18.32 10.21
C ASP A 95 20.01 -18.68 9.47
#